data_AF-N8YF81-F1
#
_entry.id   AF-N8YF81-F1
#
_cell.length_a   1.000
_cell.length_b   1.000
_cell.length_c   1.000
_cell.angle_alpha   90.00
_cell.angle_beta   90.00
_cell.angle_gamma   90.00
#
_symmetry.space_group_name_H-M   'P 1'
#
loop_
_entity.id
_entity.type
_entity.pdbx_description
1 polymer ?
#
loop_
_entity_poly.entity_id
_entity_poly.type
_entity_poly.pdbx_seq_one_letter_code
_entity_poly.pdbx_strand_id
1 'polypeptide(L)'
;MQLDDLKQKILTIANKEYPGVALIEFEDNKIVSLSEYDIEDVIKALTELQDNAFLINAIRIGTDQTVSFGHLEITAKGRSFLK
;
A
#
# COMPACT_ATOMS: atom_id res chain seq x y z
N MET A 1 1.78 17.71 -0.86
CA MET A 1 2.44 16.65 -0.08
C MET A 1 3.60 16.12 -0.90
N GLN A 2 4.78 15.97 -0.30
CA GLN A 2 5.91 15.29 -0.94
C GLN A 2 5.77 13.79 -0.66
N LEU A 3 5.94 12.94 -1.67
CA LEU A 3 6.00 11.49 -1.46
C LEU A 3 7.41 11.12 -1.03
N ASP A 4 7.53 10.60 0.18
CA ASP A 4 8.72 9.89 0.64
C ASP A 4 8.90 8.56 -0.11
N ASP A 5 10.07 7.92 0.06
CA ASP A 5 10.41 6.67 -0.62
C ASP A 5 9.38 5.56 -0.37
N LEU A 6 8.89 5.46 0.88
CA LEU A 6 7.87 4.49 1.27
C LEU A 6 6.57 4.66 0.48
N LYS A 7 6.03 5.89 0.42
CA LYS A 7 4.81 6.16 -0.34
C LYS A 7 4.97 5.91 -1.83
N GLN A 8 6.14 6.22 -2.39
CA GLN A 8 6.43 5.91 -3.80
C GLN A 8 6.45 4.39 -4.04
N LYS A 9 7.05 3.61 -3.15
CA LYS A 9 7.03 2.14 -3.23
C LYS A 9 5.62 1.58 -3.13
N ILE A 10 4.80 2.06 -2.19
CA ILE A 10 3.39 1.65 -2.04
C ILE A 10 2.61 1.91 -3.33
N LEU A 11 2.73 3.11 -3.91
CA LEU A 11 2.06 3.42 -5.18
C LEU A 11 2.60 2.58 -6.35
N THR A 12 3.89 2.29 -6.37
CA THR A 12 4.49 1.42 -7.38
C THR A 12 3.91 0.00 -7.30
N ILE A 13 3.73 -0.55 -6.10
CA ILE A 13 3.08 -1.84 -5.88
C ILE A 13 1.64 -1.80 -6.40
N ALA A 14 0.86 -0.78 -6.01
CA ALA A 14 -0.52 -0.63 -6.45
C ALA A 14 -0.67 -0.43 -7.97
N ASN A 15 0.29 0.23 -8.62
CA ASN A 15 0.29 0.48 -10.06
C ASN A 15 0.63 -0.76 -10.91
N LYS A 16 1.41 -1.71 -10.38
CA LYS A 16 1.79 -2.93 -11.14
C LYS A 16 0.59 -3.74 -11.58
N GLU A 17 -0.45 -3.79 -10.75
CA GLU A 17 -1.65 -4.57 -11.00
C GLU A 17 -2.80 -3.76 -11.62
N TYR A 18 -2.60 -2.45 -11.91
CA TYR A 18 -3.64 -1.60 -12.51
C TYR A 18 -4.10 -2.16 -13.88
N PRO A 19 -5.41 -2.18 -14.20
CA PRO A 19 -6.55 -1.59 -13.47
C PRO A 19 -7.14 -2.45 -12.34
N GLY A 20 -6.48 -3.55 -11.99
CA GLY A 20 -6.86 -4.40 -10.87
C GLY A 20 -6.38 -3.86 -9.51
N VAL A 21 -6.46 -4.76 -8.52
CA VAL A 21 -6.09 -4.50 -7.13
C VAL A 21 -4.81 -5.25 -6.82
N ALA A 22 -3.82 -4.57 -6.28
CA ALA A 22 -2.60 -5.22 -5.81
C ALA A 22 -2.82 -5.87 -4.44
N LEU A 23 -2.27 -7.07 -4.27
CA LEU A 23 -2.26 -7.78 -3.00
C LEU A 23 -0.95 -7.53 -2.27
N ILE A 24 -1.04 -7.17 -0.99
CA ILE A 24 0.08 -7.08 -0.06
C ILE A 24 -0.06 -8.14 1.02
N GLU A 25 1.03 -8.80 1.36
CA GLU A 25 1.07 -9.84 2.37
C GLU A 25 1.68 -9.30 3.67
N PHE A 26 1.07 -9.67 4.79
CA PHE A 26 1.53 -9.37 6.13
C PHE A 26 1.97 -10.67 6.81
N GLU A 27 3.21 -10.70 7.29
CA GLU A 27 3.81 -11.82 8.03
C GLU A 27 4.54 -11.23 9.26
N ASP A 28 4.34 -11.82 10.44
CA ASP A 28 5.01 -11.41 11.69
C ASP A 28 5.02 -9.89 11.94
N ASN A 29 3.87 -9.26 11.72
CA ASN A 29 3.66 -7.81 11.88
C ASN A 29 4.52 -6.95 10.93
N LYS A 30 4.87 -7.47 9.75
CA LYS A 30 5.53 -6.74 8.66
C LYS A 30 4.82 -6.97 7.34
N ILE A 31 4.92 -6.01 6.41
CA ILE A 31 4.56 -6.27 5.02
C ILE A 31 5.75 -6.90 4.32
N VAL A 32 5.58 -8.08 3.71
CA VAL A 32 6.67 -8.85 3.08
C VAL A 32 7.41 -8.01 2.03
N SER A 33 6.66 -7.31 1.16
CA SER A 33 7.21 -6.45 0.09
C SER A 33 7.77 -5.11 0.57
N LEU A 34 7.63 -4.78 1.86
CA LEU A 34 8.10 -3.55 2.49
C LEU A 34 8.74 -3.88 3.86
N SER A 35 9.43 -5.03 3.94
CA SER A 35 9.93 -5.59 5.21
C SER A 35 11.06 -4.78 5.85
N GLU A 36 11.65 -3.87 5.10
CA GLU A 36 12.62 -2.88 5.57
C GLU A 36 11.99 -1.72 6.36
N TYR A 37 10.66 -1.58 6.32
CA TYR A 37 9.93 -0.52 7.02
C TYR A 37 9.25 -1.01 8.29
N ASP A 38 9.09 -0.12 9.27
CA ASP A 38 8.21 -0.37 10.41
C ASP A 38 6.76 -0.42 9.94
N ILE A 39 5.99 -1.36 10.48
CA ILE A 39 4.58 -1.53 10.14
C ILE A 39 3.74 -0.32 10.52
N GLU A 40 4.09 0.39 11.60
CA GLU A 40 3.38 1.61 12.00
C GLU A 40 3.57 2.72 10.95
N ASP A 41 4.79 2.85 10.42
CA ASP A 41 5.10 3.80 9.34
C ASP A 41 4.38 3.44 8.05
N VAL A 42 4.31 2.15 7.72
CA VAL A 42 3.59 1.64 6.55
C VAL A 42 2.08 1.90 6.67
N ILE A 43 1.49 1.62 7.83
CA ILE A 43 0.07 1.90 8.09
C ILE A 43 -0.21 3.40 7.94
N LYS A 44 0.63 4.24 8.54
CA LYS A 44 0.51 5.70 8.44
C LYS A 44 0.61 6.17 6.98
N ALA A 45 1.56 5.65 6.21
CA ALA A 45 1.72 5.99 4.80
C ALA A 45 0.50 5.55 3.96
N LEU A 46 -0.07 4.38 4.23
CA LEU A 46 -1.29 3.90 3.59
C LEU A 46 -2.48 4.83 3.87
N THR A 47 -2.67 5.22 5.14
CA THR A 47 -3.71 6.17 5.54
C THR A 47 -3.53 7.52 4.84
N GLU A 48 -2.32 8.09 4.86
CA GLU A 48 -2.05 9.37 4.21
C GLU A 48 -2.30 9.32 2.69
N LEU A 49 -1.94 8.22 2.02
CA LEU A 49 -2.21 8.03 0.60
C LEU A 49 -3.71 7.90 0.29
N GLN A 50 -4.47 7.23 1.15
CA GLN A 50 -5.92 7.10 1.03
C GLN A 50 -6.62 8.45 1.26
N ASP A 51 -6.27 9.16 2.33
CA ASP A 51 -6.84 10.48 2.67
C ASP A 51 -6.58 11.52 1.57
N ASN A 52 -5.45 11.40 0.88
CA ASN A 52 -5.09 12.28 -0.22
C ASN A 52 -5.56 11.74 -1.59
N ALA A 53 -6.41 10.72 -1.65
CA ALA A 53 -6.97 10.13 -2.87
C ALA A 53 -5.91 9.61 -3.88
N PHE A 54 -4.76 9.14 -3.39
CA PHE A 54 -3.78 8.41 -4.19
C PHE A 54 -4.14 6.91 -4.28
N LEU A 55 -4.80 6.38 -3.25
CA LEU A 55 -5.40 5.03 -3.20
C LEU A 55 -6.91 5.12 -2.92
N ILE A 56 -7.70 4.18 -3.44
CA ILE A 56 -9.14 4.03 -3.13
C ILE A 56 -9.37 3.03 -2.01
N ASN A 57 -8.72 1.87 -2.10
CA ASN A 57 -8.84 0.78 -1.14
C ASN A 57 -7.45 0.46 -0.58
N ALA A 58 -7.32 0.52 0.74
CA ALA A 58 -6.19 0.01 1.52
C ALA A 58 -6.75 -0.88 2.64
N ILE A 59 -7.38 -2.00 2.26
CA ILE A 59 -8.13 -2.85 3.19
C ILE A 59 -7.24 -3.99 3.66
N ARG A 60 -7.11 -4.21 4.97
CA ARG A 60 -6.52 -5.43 5.56
C ARG A 60 -7.59 -6.51 5.71
N ILE A 61 -7.41 -7.65 5.05
CA ILE A 61 -8.22 -8.87 5.19
C ILE A 61 -7.35 -9.94 5.87
N GLY A 62 -7.65 -10.27 7.11
CA GLY A 62 -6.99 -11.39 7.80
C GLY A 62 -7.64 -12.72 7.42
N THR A 63 -6.84 -13.68 6.96
CA THR A 63 -7.30 -15.07 6.77
C THR A 63 -6.65 -16.06 7.74
N ASP A 64 -5.64 -15.66 8.52
CA ASP A 64 -5.18 -16.42 9.68
C ASP A 64 -4.37 -15.54 10.66
N GLN A 65 -4.07 -16.03 11.87
CA GLN A 65 -3.30 -15.27 12.87
C GLN A 65 -1.82 -15.05 12.48
N THR A 66 -1.31 -15.82 11.52
CA THR A 66 0.10 -15.77 11.08
C THR A 66 0.30 -14.95 9.81
N VAL A 67 -0.69 -14.95 8.91
CA VAL A 67 -0.62 -14.26 7.61
C VAL A 67 -1.93 -13.51 7.34
N SER A 68 -1.82 -12.21 7.05
CA SER A 68 -2.94 -11.39 6.58
C SER A 68 -2.65 -10.85 5.18
N PHE A 69 -3.68 -10.54 4.40
CA PHE A 69 -3.53 -9.90 3.10
C PHE A 69 -4.12 -8.49 3.13
N GLY A 70 -3.68 -7.62 2.25
CA GLY A 70 -4.27 -6.31 2.03
C GLY A 70 -4.48 -6.01 0.56
N HIS A 71 -5.50 -5.21 0.28
CA HIS A 71 -5.86 -4.78 -1.07
C HIS A 71 -5.44 -3.34 -1.27
N LEU A 72 -4.70 -3.07 -2.36
CA LEU A 72 -4.30 -1.73 -2.79
C LEU A 72 -4.88 -1.42 -4.17
N GLU A 73 -5.70 -0.38 -4.25
CA GLU A 73 -6.25 0.11 -5.52
C GLU A 73 -5.76 1.54 -5.79
N ILE A 74 -5.02 1.74 -6.88
CA ILE A 74 -4.45 3.04 -7.23
C ILE A 74 -5.43 3.92 -8.02
N THR A 75 -5.46 5.21 -7.70
CA THR A 75 -6.29 6.18 -8.43
C THR A 75 -5.59 6.74 -9.68
N ALA A 76 -6.32 7.45 -10.53
CA ALA A 76 -5.71 8.23 -11.63
C ALA A 76 -4.71 9.28 -11.12
N LYS A 77 -4.98 9.89 -9.95
CA LYS A 77 -4.06 10.82 -9.28
C LYS A 77 -2.78 10.12 -8.84
N GLY A 78 -2.91 8.95 -8.21
CA GLY A 78 -1.77 8.12 -7.81
C GLY A 78 -0.85 7.78 -8.96
N ARG A 79 -1.42 7.32 -10.08
CA ARG A 79 -0.66 6.98 -11.29
C ARG A 79 0.04 8.16 -11.94
N SER A 80 -0.61 9.33 -11.94
CA SER A 80 -0.03 10.53 -12.54
C SER A 80 1.20 11.02 -11.78
N PHE A 81 1.34 10.66 -10.51
CA PHE A 81 2.48 11.02 -9.68
C PHE A 81 3.70 10.09 -9.88
N LEU A 82 3.49 8.91 -10.47
CA LEU A 82 4.57 7.96 -10.80
C LEU A 82 5.20 8.20 -12.19
N LYS A 83 4.77 9.25 -12.90
CA LYS A 83 5.24 9.59 -14.27
C LYS A 83 6.35 10.63 -14.26
#